data_AF-A0A2E2PWR8-F1
#
_entry.id   AF-A0A2E2PWR8-F1
#
_cell.length_a   1.000
_cell.length_b   1.000
_cell.length_c   1.000
_cell.angle_alpha   90.00
_cell.angle_beta   90.00
_cell.angle_gamma   90.00
#
_symmetry.space_group_name_H-M   'P 1'
#
loop_
_entity.id
_entity.type
_entity.pdbx_description
1 polymer ?
#
loop_
_entity_poly.entity_id
_entity_poly.type
_entity_poly.pdbx_seq_one_letter_code
_entity_poly.pdbx_strand_id
1 'polypeptide(L)'
;MFDIKTVGGYRESATDPNGHPAGLAADFMVPLTPAGKAQGDALVAYAQAHGRELGIDYIIWYQRIWSVARADEGWRRMEDRGSATANHLDHPHINVLPDAKVTPIGLDGASCDEVVYPVTAQYIGRDRKNWHETGPYWSEWHSGTDFSAPCGTTVYAAHAGTIEIDTSQGWAGPQLVKVTTGPGSLTTWYAHMQSVSVSRGQTVAAGEPIGQVGKEGNGSGCHLHFEVHLKNGSIYGPDNVDPSTWLAENASKPTRSV
;
A
#
# COMPACT_ATOMS: atom_id res chain seq x y z
N MET A 1 8.60 -8.95 12.50
CA MET A 1 8.36 -9.15 13.94
C MET A 1 7.66 -10.48 14.25
N PHE A 2 6.70 -10.96 13.45
CA PHE A 2 5.94 -12.21 13.75
C PHE A 2 5.99 -13.31 12.67
N ASP A 3 6.63 -13.05 11.52
CA ASP A 3 6.71 -13.95 10.34
C ASP A 3 5.34 -14.46 9.83
N ILE A 4 4.31 -13.62 9.98
CA ILE A 4 2.98 -13.81 9.38
C ILE A 4 2.96 -13.07 8.05
N LYS A 5 2.68 -13.81 6.97
CA LYS A 5 2.84 -13.29 5.59
C LYS A 5 1.53 -12.96 4.90
N THR A 6 0.42 -13.46 5.42
CA THR A 6 -0.90 -13.29 4.84
C THR A 6 -1.80 -12.63 5.86
N VAL A 7 -2.33 -11.47 5.51
CA VAL A 7 -3.27 -10.71 6.33
C VAL A 7 -4.52 -10.44 5.49
N GLY A 8 -5.68 -10.91 5.97
CA GLY A 8 -6.98 -10.54 5.42
C GLY A 8 -7.46 -9.22 6.01
N GLY A 9 -8.07 -8.36 5.21
CA GLY A 9 -8.55 -7.04 5.65
C GLY A 9 -10.01 -6.82 5.25
N TYR A 10 -10.27 -5.75 4.48
CA TYR A 10 -11.60 -5.41 4.01
C TYR A 10 -12.31 -6.56 3.27
N ARG A 11 -13.58 -6.80 3.62
CA ARG A 11 -14.44 -7.82 2.99
C ARG A 11 -15.90 -7.38 3.07
N GLU A 12 -16.46 -6.93 1.95
CA GLU A 12 -17.85 -6.45 1.85
C GLU A 12 -18.88 -7.51 2.27
N SER A 13 -18.62 -8.78 1.96
CA SER A 13 -19.52 -9.90 2.29
C SER A 13 -19.53 -10.31 3.76
N ALA A 14 -18.70 -9.69 4.61
CA ALA A 14 -18.69 -9.98 6.04
C ALA A 14 -19.90 -9.36 6.75
N THR A 15 -20.35 -10.00 7.84
CA THR A 15 -21.61 -9.64 8.49
C THR A 15 -21.49 -8.58 9.58
N ASP A 16 -20.28 -8.32 10.08
CA ASP A 16 -20.05 -7.33 11.13
C ASP A 16 -19.80 -5.94 10.51
N PRO A 17 -20.75 -4.99 10.57
CA PRO A 17 -20.61 -3.70 9.93
C PRO A 17 -19.50 -2.83 10.53
N ASN A 18 -18.99 -3.16 11.72
CA ASN A 18 -17.91 -2.42 12.38
C ASN A 18 -16.56 -3.12 12.31
N GLY A 19 -16.46 -4.20 11.51
CA GLY A 19 -15.23 -4.96 11.31
C GLY A 19 -14.73 -4.89 9.88
N HIS A 20 -14.64 -6.03 9.20
CA HIS A 20 -14.10 -6.12 7.84
C HIS A 20 -14.79 -5.21 6.80
N PRO A 21 -16.13 -5.09 6.72
CA PRO A 21 -16.80 -4.18 5.79
C PRO A 21 -16.52 -2.69 6.07
N ALA A 22 -16.10 -2.32 7.28
CA ALA A 22 -15.68 -0.95 7.60
C ALA A 22 -14.17 -0.73 7.41
N GLY A 23 -13.42 -1.78 7.05
CA GLY A 23 -11.96 -1.73 6.99
C GLY A 23 -11.28 -1.67 8.37
N LEU A 24 -12.00 -2.02 9.44
CA LEU A 24 -11.53 -1.92 10.82
C LEU A 24 -11.00 -3.24 11.39
N ALA A 25 -11.02 -4.32 10.62
CA ALA A 25 -10.57 -5.64 11.05
C ALA A 25 -9.45 -6.21 10.18
N ALA A 26 -8.53 -6.93 10.83
CA ALA A 26 -7.46 -7.67 10.19
C ALA A 26 -7.39 -9.12 10.72
N ASP A 27 -7.33 -10.08 9.79
CA ASP A 27 -7.16 -11.52 10.05
C ASP A 27 -5.72 -11.92 9.72
N PHE A 28 -4.93 -12.31 10.72
CA PHE A 28 -3.53 -12.68 10.56
C PHE A 28 -3.40 -14.19 10.36
N MET A 29 -3.32 -14.64 9.11
CA MET A 29 -3.42 -16.07 8.80
C MET A 29 -2.20 -16.86 9.27
N VAL A 30 -2.43 -17.91 10.05
CA VAL A 30 -1.39 -18.83 10.54
C VAL A 30 -1.78 -20.28 10.24
N PRO A 31 -0.81 -21.17 9.98
CA PRO A 31 -1.13 -22.58 9.75
C PRO A 31 -1.66 -23.23 11.03
N LEU A 32 -2.66 -24.13 10.91
CA LEU A 32 -3.20 -24.96 12.00
C LEU A 32 -2.20 -26.02 12.47
N THR A 33 -1.12 -25.54 13.07
CA THR A 33 0.01 -26.30 13.58
C THR A 33 0.46 -25.68 14.90
N PRO A 34 1.20 -26.40 15.75
CA PRO A 34 1.79 -25.82 16.96
C PRO A 34 2.66 -24.59 16.67
N ALA A 35 3.42 -24.59 15.57
CA ALA A 35 4.26 -23.46 15.17
C ALA A 35 3.42 -22.24 14.76
N GLY A 36 2.39 -22.44 13.93
CA GLY A 36 1.48 -21.35 13.55
C GLY A 36 0.70 -20.79 14.74
N LYS A 37 0.29 -21.66 15.67
CA LYS A 37 -0.30 -21.21 16.94
C LYS A 37 0.68 -20.33 17.73
N ALA A 38 1.94 -20.73 17.84
CA ALA A 38 2.95 -19.94 18.54
C ALA A 38 3.18 -18.57 17.88
N GLN A 39 3.14 -18.48 16.54
CA GLN A 39 3.19 -17.20 15.82
C GLN A 39 1.97 -16.31 16.18
N GLY A 40 0.77 -16.89 16.16
CA GLY A 40 -0.45 -16.17 16.55
C GLY A 40 -0.44 -15.73 18.00
N ASP A 41 0.01 -16.59 18.93
CA ASP A 41 0.16 -16.25 20.35
C ASP A 41 1.13 -15.06 20.55
N ALA A 42 2.24 -15.02 19.80
CA ALA A 42 3.20 -13.92 19.89
C ALA A 42 2.62 -12.57 19.41
N LEU A 43 1.91 -12.58 18.27
CA LEU A 43 1.21 -11.39 17.79
C LEU A 43 0.16 -10.91 18.79
N VAL A 44 -0.66 -11.83 19.30
CA VAL A 44 -1.74 -11.50 20.24
C VAL A 44 -1.20 -10.96 21.55
N ALA A 45 -0.11 -11.51 22.08
CA ALA A 45 0.53 -11.00 23.28
C ALA A 45 1.00 -9.55 23.10
N TYR A 46 1.61 -9.24 21.95
CA TYR A 46 1.99 -7.87 21.60
C TYR A 46 0.77 -6.95 21.49
N ALA A 47 -0.24 -7.38 20.72
CA ALA A 47 -1.47 -6.60 20.53
C ALA A 47 -2.21 -6.32 21.85
N GLN A 48 -2.27 -7.28 22.78
CA GLN A 48 -2.84 -7.06 24.11
C GLN A 48 -2.01 -6.05 24.92
N ALA A 49 -0.67 -6.14 24.88
CA ALA A 49 0.21 -5.25 25.61
C ALA A 49 0.14 -3.79 25.11
N HIS A 50 -0.11 -3.60 23.82
CA HIS A 50 -0.14 -2.29 23.16
C HIS A 50 -1.56 -1.84 22.76
N GLY A 51 -2.61 -2.51 23.24
CA GLY A 51 -3.96 -2.33 22.71
C GLY A 51 -4.48 -0.89 22.73
N ARG A 52 -4.19 -0.12 23.78
CA ARG A 52 -4.59 1.31 23.87
C ARG A 52 -3.81 2.20 22.90
N GLU A 53 -2.52 1.96 22.77
CA GLU A 53 -1.63 2.71 21.87
C GLU A 53 -2.02 2.48 20.41
N LEU A 54 -2.36 1.24 20.08
CA LEU A 54 -2.73 0.83 18.72
C LEU A 54 -4.20 1.09 18.38
N GLY A 55 -4.99 1.63 19.31
CA GLY A 55 -6.44 1.82 19.12
C GLY A 55 -7.21 0.53 18.88
N ILE A 56 -6.76 -0.60 19.43
CA ILE A 56 -7.45 -1.89 19.32
C ILE A 56 -8.76 -1.83 20.11
N ASP A 57 -9.85 -2.28 19.49
CA ASP A 57 -11.12 -2.49 20.17
C ASP A 57 -11.13 -3.87 20.83
N TYR A 58 -11.03 -4.92 20.01
CA TYR A 58 -11.02 -6.30 20.47
C TYR A 58 -10.12 -7.21 19.64
N ILE A 59 -9.75 -8.33 20.25
CA ILE A 59 -8.98 -9.41 19.65
C ILE A 59 -9.77 -10.71 19.84
N ILE A 60 -9.89 -11.49 18.77
CA ILE A 60 -10.40 -12.86 18.83
C ILE A 60 -9.25 -13.80 18.48
N TRP A 61 -8.97 -14.76 19.35
CA TRP A 61 -7.93 -15.75 19.08
C TRP A 61 -8.14 -17.03 19.86
N TYR A 62 -8.21 -18.17 19.16
CA TYR A 62 -8.35 -19.48 19.78
C TYR A 62 -9.66 -19.64 20.57
N GLN A 63 -10.78 -19.26 19.93
CA GLN A 63 -12.15 -19.34 20.47
C GLN A 63 -12.36 -18.59 21.79
N ARG A 64 -11.75 -17.41 21.87
CA ARG A 64 -11.88 -16.49 22.99
C ARG A 64 -11.72 -15.07 22.47
N ILE A 65 -12.36 -14.14 23.16
CA ILE A 65 -12.34 -12.71 22.88
C ILE A 65 -11.73 -11.96 24.06
N TRP A 66 -10.94 -10.96 23.76
CA TRP A 66 -10.44 -9.96 24.69
C TRP A 66 -10.70 -8.58 24.10
N SER A 67 -10.96 -7.58 24.94
CA SER A 67 -11.15 -6.21 24.46
C SER A 67 -10.48 -5.22 25.39
N VAL A 68 -10.00 -4.11 24.83
CA VAL A 68 -9.32 -3.05 25.61
C VAL A 68 -10.26 -2.46 26.66
N ALA A 69 -11.54 -2.29 26.32
CA ALA A 69 -12.55 -1.76 27.23
C ALA A 69 -12.87 -2.68 28.42
N ARG A 70 -12.55 -3.97 28.32
CA ARG A 70 -12.80 -5.00 29.36
C ARG A 70 -11.53 -5.80 29.64
N ALA A 71 -10.39 -5.11 29.68
CA ALA A 71 -9.08 -5.74 29.79
C ALA A 71 -8.88 -6.42 31.15
N ASP A 72 -9.48 -5.86 32.20
CA ASP A 72 -9.56 -6.33 33.57
C ASP A 72 -10.29 -7.67 33.73
N GLU A 73 -11.24 -7.97 32.85
CA GLU A 73 -11.91 -9.28 32.81
C GLU A 73 -11.06 -10.37 32.13
N GLY A 74 -9.98 -10.00 31.45
CA GLY A 74 -9.16 -10.93 30.69
C GLY A 74 -9.89 -11.57 29.51
N TRP A 75 -9.44 -12.77 29.13
CA TRP A 75 -10.01 -13.53 28.01
C TRP A 75 -11.37 -14.15 28.37
N ARG A 76 -12.35 -13.95 27.50
CA ARG A 76 -13.70 -14.54 27.63
C ARG A 76 -13.91 -15.59 26.56
N ARG A 77 -14.49 -16.73 26.93
CA ARG A 77 -14.81 -17.80 25.97
C ARG A 77 -15.91 -17.34 25.01
N MET A 78 -15.78 -17.79 23.77
CA MET A 78 -16.82 -17.66 22.75
C MET A 78 -17.54 -19.01 22.56
N GLU A 79 -18.75 -18.96 22.06
CA GLU A 79 -19.48 -20.12 21.58
C GLU A 79 -18.70 -20.86 20.47
N ASP A 80 -18.94 -22.16 20.34
CA ASP A 80 -18.45 -22.93 19.20
C ASP A 80 -19.33 -22.64 17.98
N ARG A 81 -18.68 -22.15 16.91
CA ARG A 81 -19.30 -21.77 15.64
C ARG A 81 -19.12 -22.83 14.55
N GLY A 82 -18.60 -24.01 14.91
CA GLY A 82 -18.64 -25.21 14.08
C GLY A 82 -17.46 -25.41 13.13
N SER A 83 -16.45 -24.53 13.12
CA SER A 83 -15.22 -24.74 12.33
C SER A 83 -14.01 -24.04 12.94
N ALA A 84 -12.80 -24.48 12.55
CA ALA A 84 -11.56 -23.87 13.00
C ALA A 84 -11.49 -22.37 12.65
N THR A 85 -11.85 -22.02 11.42
CA THR A 85 -11.89 -20.62 10.96
C THR A 85 -12.96 -19.81 11.67
N ALA A 86 -14.19 -20.33 11.80
CA ALA A 86 -15.25 -19.61 12.53
C ALA A 86 -14.91 -19.40 14.01
N ASN A 87 -14.16 -20.33 14.60
CA ASN A 87 -13.63 -20.26 15.97
C ASN A 87 -12.28 -19.53 16.08
N HIS A 88 -11.77 -18.98 14.97
CA HIS A 88 -10.52 -18.21 14.93
C HIS A 88 -9.31 -18.99 15.50
N LEU A 89 -9.19 -20.26 15.10
CA LEU A 89 -8.06 -21.13 15.49
C LEU A 89 -6.87 -20.99 14.52
N ASP A 90 -7.13 -20.52 13.29
CA ASP A 90 -6.19 -20.39 12.17
C ASP A 90 -5.84 -18.92 11.84
N HIS A 91 -6.39 -17.95 12.59
CA HIS A 91 -6.01 -16.56 12.51
C HIS A 91 -6.34 -15.80 13.80
N PRO A 92 -5.40 -15.00 14.36
CA PRO A 92 -5.77 -13.90 15.21
C PRO A 92 -6.57 -12.87 14.41
N HIS A 93 -7.74 -12.52 14.91
CA HIS A 93 -8.54 -11.42 14.38
C HIS A 93 -8.39 -10.22 15.31
N ILE A 94 -8.00 -9.08 14.76
CA ILE A 94 -7.83 -7.83 15.49
C ILE A 94 -8.77 -6.79 14.88
N ASN A 95 -9.65 -6.24 15.70
CA ASN A 95 -10.50 -5.13 15.35
C ASN A 95 -9.98 -3.84 16.00
N VAL A 96 -9.99 -2.74 15.27
CA VAL A 96 -9.57 -1.42 15.75
C VAL A 96 -10.75 -0.45 15.85
N LEU A 97 -10.59 0.57 16.68
CA LEU A 97 -11.54 1.66 16.80
C LEU A 97 -11.50 2.52 15.51
N PRO A 98 -12.62 3.13 15.09
CA PRO A 98 -12.68 3.96 13.89
C PRO A 98 -11.71 5.15 13.86
N ASP A 99 -11.30 5.64 15.03
CA ASP A 99 -10.40 6.76 15.22
C ASP A 99 -8.96 6.32 15.58
N ALA A 100 -8.67 5.01 15.51
CA ALA A 100 -7.34 4.49 15.76
C ALA A 100 -6.32 5.13 14.80
N LYS A 101 -5.36 5.86 15.36
CA LYS A 101 -4.21 6.40 14.63
C LYS A 101 -2.97 5.64 15.05
N VAL A 102 -2.57 4.67 14.24
CA VAL A 102 -1.32 3.94 14.43
C VAL A 102 -0.22 4.59 13.62
N THR A 103 0.84 5.04 14.31
CA THR A 103 2.11 5.34 13.66
C THR A 103 2.83 4.01 13.42
N PRO A 104 3.17 3.64 12.17
CA PRO A 104 3.88 2.40 11.91
C PRO A 104 5.22 2.35 12.67
N ILE A 105 5.43 1.32 13.48
CA ILE A 105 6.70 1.11 14.21
C ILE A 105 7.66 0.35 13.29
N GLY A 106 8.88 0.87 13.11
CA GLY A 106 9.91 0.28 12.23
C GLY A 106 9.85 0.75 10.77
N LEU A 107 9.00 1.73 10.48
CA LEU A 107 9.05 2.52 9.24
C LEU A 107 9.48 3.96 9.55
N ASP A 108 10.54 4.15 10.33
CA ASP A 108 11.01 5.49 10.68
C ASP A 108 11.30 6.30 9.41
N GLY A 109 10.49 7.33 9.15
CA GLY A 109 10.53 8.14 7.93
C GLY A 109 9.52 7.76 6.83
N ALA A 110 8.72 6.71 6.99
CA ALA A 110 7.58 6.43 6.11
C ALA A 110 6.28 6.88 6.81
N SER A 111 5.79 8.06 6.44
CA SER A 111 4.40 8.40 6.70
C SER A 111 3.52 7.79 5.61
N CYS A 112 2.40 7.16 6.00
CA CYS A 112 1.37 6.71 5.05
C CYS A 112 0.75 7.89 4.27
N ASP A 113 0.88 9.10 4.81
CA ASP A 113 0.40 10.35 4.22
C ASP A 113 1.52 11.15 3.54
N GLU A 114 2.79 10.68 3.60
CA GLU A 114 3.88 11.38 2.94
C GLU A 114 3.88 11.06 1.45
N VAL A 115 3.81 12.14 0.68
CA VAL A 115 4.01 12.11 -0.76
C VAL A 115 5.34 12.79 -1.08
N VAL A 116 6.10 12.21 -2.00
CA VAL A 116 7.34 12.79 -2.54
C VAL A 116 7.32 12.74 -4.06
N TYR A 117 8.18 13.54 -4.69
CA TYR A 117 8.40 13.43 -6.13
C TYR A 117 9.09 12.11 -6.48
N PRO A 118 8.73 11.45 -7.60
CA PRO A 118 9.28 10.14 -7.98
C PRO A 118 10.68 10.22 -8.61
N VAL A 119 11.27 11.42 -8.69
CA VAL A 119 12.60 11.69 -9.24
C VAL A 119 13.39 12.61 -8.29
N THR A 120 14.71 12.63 -8.42
CA THR A 120 15.57 13.49 -7.59
C THR A 120 15.26 14.98 -7.77
N ALA A 121 15.55 15.77 -6.74
CA ALA A 121 15.21 17.20 -6.65
C ALA A 121 15.62 18.06 -7.87
N GLN A 122 16.71 17.71 -8.55
CA GLN A 122 17.18 18.41 -9.75
C GLN A 122 16.25 18.29 -10.97
N TYR A 123 15.34 17.32 -10.97
CA TYR A 123 14.37 17.07 -12.04
C TYR A 123 12.94 17.44 -11.64
N ILE A 124 12.71 17.89 -10.40
CA ILE A 124 11.44 18.46 -9.97
C ILE A 124 11.15 19.72 -10.79
N GLY A 125 9.93 19.86 -11.31
CA GLY A 125 9.53 20.96 -12.19
C GLY A 125 10.00 20.81 -13.64
N ARG A 126 10.59 19.66 -14.00
CA ARG A 126 10.87 19.26 -15.40
C ARG A 126 9.86 18.25 -15.95
N ASP A 127 8.75 18.07 -15.25
CA ASP A 127 7.55 17.46 -15.81
C ASP A 127 7.07 18.27 -17.01
N ARG A 128 6.64 17.58 -18.06
CA ARG A 128 6.16 18.22 -19.29
C ARG A 128 4.77 18.82 -19.15
N LYS A 129 4.04 18.51 -18.08
CA LYS A 129 2.64 18.91 -17.86
C LYS A 129 1.74 18.52 -19.03
N ASN A 130 2.01 17.35 -19.59
CA ASN A 130 1.38 16.83 -20.80
C ASN A 130 0.16 15.95 -20.54
N TRP A 131 -0.38 15.99 -19.32
CA TRP A 131 -1.62 15.32 -18.98
C TRP A 131 -2.72 15.67 -19.99
N HIS A 132 -3.41 14.64 -20.50
CA HIS A 132 -4.48 14.76 -21.50
C HIS A 132 -4.06 15.36 -22.85
N GLU A 133 -2.77 15.47 -23.16
CA GLU A 133 -2.35 15.77 -24.53
C GLU A 133 -2.88 14.70 -25.50
N THR A 134 -3.24 15.10 -26.70
CA THR A 134 -3.76 14.22 -27.76
C THR A 134 -2.74 14.14 -28.90
N GLY A 135 -2.71 13.01 -29.62
CA GLY A 135 -1.67 12.79 -30.62
C GLY A 135 -1.48 11.31 -30.97
N PRO A 136 -0.53 11.01 -31.86
CA PRO A 136 -0.34 9.67 -32.42
C PRO A 136 0.34 8.66 -31.47
N TYR A 137 0.81 9.11 -30.29
CA TYR A 137 1.63 8.31 -29.39
C TYR A 137 0.82 7.56 -28.31
N TRP A 138 -0.49 7.82 -28.21
CA TRP A 138 -1.39 7.26 -27.21
C TRP A 138 -2.72 6.84 -27.85
N SER A 139 -3.42 5.90 -27.22
CA SER A 139 -4.67 5.36 -27.78
C SER A 139 -5.84 6.32 -27.66
N GLU A 140 -5.89 7.11 -26.59
CA GLU A 140 -6.91 8.14 -26.37
C GLU A 140 -6.26 9.50 -26.08
N TRP A 141 -5.53 9.60 -24.97
CA TRP A 141 -4.75 10.78 -24.56
C TRP A 141 -3.57 10.35 -23.68
N HIS A 142 -2.65 11.26 -23.41
CA HIS A 142 -1.56 11.01 -22.45
C HIS A 142 -2.13 10.87 -21.04
N SER A 143 -1.96 9.68 -20.45
CA SER A 143 -2.56 9.22 -19.18
C SER A 143 -1.74 9.58 -17.94
N GLY A 144 -0.77 10.49 -18.05
CA GLY A 144 0.13 10.80 -16.95
C GLY A 144 0.84 12.13 -17.12
N THR A 145 2.04 12.21 -16.57
CA THR A 145 3.00 13.26 -16.86
C THR A 145 4.37 12.63 -17.10
N ASP A 146 5.16 13.24 -17.98
CA ASP A 146 6.51 12.76 -18.28
C ASP A 146 7.56 13.63 -17.59
N PHE A 147 8.35 13.04 -16.70
CA PHE A 147 9.54 13.67 -16.13
C PHE A 147 10.73 13.50 -17.06
N SER A 148 11.24 14.60 -17.60
CA SER A 148 12.42 14.58 -18.46
C SER A 148 13.69 14.38 -17.63
N ALA A 149 14.15 13.13 -17.54
CA ALA A 149 15.33 12.72 -16.79
C ALA A 149 16.22 11.75 -17.61
N PRO A 150 17.56 11.80 -17.49
CA PRO A 150 18.45 10.86 -18.15
C PRO A 150 18.20 9.41 -17.72
N CYS A 151 18.44 8.46 -18.63
CA CYS A 151 18.44 7.04 -18.32
C CYS A 151 19.41 6.75 -17.16
N GLY A 152 19.03 5.84 -16.26
CA GLY A 152 19.77 5.53 -15.04
C GLY A 152 19.47 6.44 -13.84
N THR A 153 18.69 7.53 -14.02
CA THR A 153 18.21 8.33 -12.89
C THR A 153 17.37 7.45 -11.96
N THR A 154 17.64 7.50 -10.65
CA THR A 154 16.85 6.76 -9.66
C THR A 154 15.39 7.21 -9.65
N VAL A 155 14.48 6.24 -9.66
CA VAL A 155 13.04 6.41 -9.47
C VAL A 155 12.68 6.03 -8.05
N TYR A 156 11.86 6.84 -7.40
CA TYR A 156 11.41 6.65 -6.03
C TYR A 156 9.90 6.40 -5.97
N ALA A 157 9.45 5.60 -5.00
CA ALA A 157 8.04 5.48 -4.69
C ALA A 157 7.51 6.84 -4.18
N ALA A 158 6.46 7.35 -4.84
CA ALA A 158 5.87 8.63 -4.51
C ALA A 158 5.14 8.61 -3.16
N HIS A 159 4.67 7.45 -2.69
CA HIS A 159 4.04 7.25 -1.39
C HIS A 159 4.36 5.85 -0.86
N ALA A 160 4.09 5.61 0.42
CA ALA A 160 4.20 4.27 0.98
C ALA A 160 3.09 3.36 0.42
N GLY A 161 3.40 2.08 0.21
CA GLY A 161 2.42 1.14 -0.33
C GLY A 161 2.99 -0.23 -0.65
N THR A 162 2.20 -1.03 -1.35
CA THR A 162 2.61 -2.36 -1.83
C THR A 162 2.90 -2.32 -3.33
N ILE A 163 3.96 -2.99 -3.75
CA ILE A 163 4.37 -3.10 -5.15
C ILE A 163 3.47 -4.09 -5.89
N GLU A 164 2.79 -3.61 -6.93
CA GLU A 164 2.26 -4.44 -8.00
C GLU A 164 3.17 -4.32 -9.23
N ILE A 165 3.29 -5.40 -9.99
CA ILE A 165 4.03 -5.42 -11.26
C ILE A 165 3.10 -5.95 -12.32
N ASP A 166 2.85 -5.17 -13.35
CA ASP A 166 2.04 -5.54 -14.51
C ASP A 166 2.95 -5.70 -15.73
N THR A 167 3.00 -6.91 -16.28
CA THR A 167 3.81 -7.26 -17.45
C THR A 167 2.98 -7.35 -18.73
N SER A 168 1.68 -7.05 -18.66
CA SER A 168 0.78 -7.08 -19.83
C SER A 168 0.75 -5.75 -20.58
N GLN A 169 1.24 -4.68 -19.95
CA GLN A 169 1.24 -3.32 -20.47
C GLN A 169 2.51 -3.04 -21.30
N GLY A 170 2.58 -3.60 -22.50
CA GLY A 170 3.78 -3.48 -23.36
C GLY A 170 4.20 -2.04 -23.70
N TRP A 171 3.27 -1.08 -23.64
CA TRP A 171 3.59 0.34 -23.82
C TRP A 171 4.51 0.88 -22.72
N ALA A 172 4.43 0.34 -21.49
CA ALA A 172 5.20 0.79 -20.34
C ALA A 172 6.64 0.22 -20.32
N GLY A 173 6.96 -0.72 -21.21
CA GLY A 173 8.20 -1.48 -21.18
C GLY A 173 8.00 -2.89 -20.63
N PRO A 174 9.06 -3.58 -20.17
CA PRO A 174 8.96 -4.96 -19.72
C PRO A 174 8.11 -5.11 -18.44
N GLN A 175 8.04 -4.05 -17.63
CA GLN A 175 7.32 -4.01 -16.37
C GLN A 175 6.73 -2.61 -16.15
N LEU A 176 5.42 -2.54 -15.96
CA LEU A 176 4.76 -1.41 -15.33
C LEU A 176 4.80 -1.64 -13.82
N VAL A 177 5.52 -0.79 -13.10
CA VAL A 177 5.54 -0.83 -11.63
C VAL A 177 4.39 0.02 -11.12
N LYS A 178 3.66 -0.47 -10.12
CA LYS A 178 2.61 0.27 -9.43
C LYS A 178 2.84 0.22 -7.93
N VAL A 179 2.63 1.34 -7.24
CA VAL A 179 2.63 1.40 -5.78
C VAL A 179 1.20 1.67 -5.35
N THR A 180 0.57 0.76 -4.62
CA THR A 180 -0.82 0.89 -4.18
C THR A 180 -0.96 0.95 -2.66
N THR A 181 -1.89 1.76 -2.16
CA THR A 181 -2.31 1.72 -0.75
C THR A 181 -3.31 0.58 -0.46
N GLY A 182 -3.72 -0.18 -1.48
CA GLY A 182 -4.66 -1.29 -1.36
C GLY A 182 -5.69 -1.35 -2.51
N PRO A 183 -6.52 -2.39 -2.55
CA PRO A 183 -7.55 -2.55 -3.59
C PRO A 183 -8.48 -1.35 -3.68
N GLY A 184 -8.71 -0.82 -4.89
CA GLY A 184 -9.65 0.29 -5.11
C GLY A 184 -9.21 1.63 -4.51
N SER A 185 -7.92 1.81 -4.20
CA SER A 185 -7.38 2.99 -3.52
C SER A 185 -6.33 3.71 -4.37
N LEU A 186 -5.63 4.69 -3.76
CA LEU A 186 -4.54 5.42 -4.40
C LEU A 186 -3.50 4.43 -4.94
N THR A 187 -3.21 4.57 -6.23
CA THR A 187 -2.15 3.85 -6.91
C THR A 187 -1.38 4.79 -7.82
N THR A 188 -0.05 4.74 -7.74
CA THR A 188 0.85 5.47 -8.64
C THR A 188 1.54 4.50 -9.59
N TRP A 189 1.65 4.87 -10.86
CA TRP A 189 2.20 4.02 -11.93
C TRP A 189 3.52 4.60 -12.43
N TYR A 190 4.49 3.72 -12.71
CA TYR A 190 5.84 4.08 -13.11
C TYR A 190 6.22 3.25 -14.34
N ALA A 191 6.40 3.93 -15.48
CA ALA A 191 6.63 3.31 -16.78
C ALA A 191 7.96 3.76 -17.41
N HIS A 192 8.34 3.05 -18.48
CA HIS A 192 9.55 3.22 -19.29
C HIS A 192 10.87 2.97 -18.54
N MET A 193 10.82 2.33 -17.37
CA MET A 193 11.98 2.03 -16.53
C MET A 193 12.91 1.01 -17.20
N GLN A 194 14.23 1.22 -17.12
CA GLN A 194 15.24 0.27 -17.63
C GLN A 194 15.59 -0.82 -16.60
N SER A 195 15.34 -0.55 -15.32
CA SER A 195 15.58 -1.49 -14.24
C SER A 195 14.57 -1.26 -13.13
N VAL A 196 14.15 -2.35 -12.49
CA VAL A 196 13.25 -2.37 -11.33
C VAL A 196 14.01 -3.07 -10.20
N SER A 197 14.11 -2.41 -9.04
CA SER A 197 14.88 -2.89 -7.87
C SER A 197 14.00 -3.51 -6.78
N VAL A 198 12.69 -3.60 -7.02
CA VAL A 198 11.68 -4.11 -6.08
C VAL A 198 10.94 -5.30 -6.64
N SER A 199 10.28 -6.06 -5.77
CA SER A 199 9.52 -7.26 -6.15
C SER A 199 8.01 -7.09 -5.92
N ARG A 200 7.18 -7.78 -6.71
CA ARG A 200 5.73 -7.84 -6.49
C ARG A 200 5.42 -8.28 -5.05
N GLY A 201 4.53 -7.56 -4.37
CA GLY A 201 4.14 -7.79 -2.98
C GLY A 201 5.07 -7.16 -1.94
N GLN A 202 6.19 -6.56 -2.35
CA GLN A 202 7.06 -5.80 -1.45
C GLN A 202 6.32 -4.55 -0.95
N THR A 203 6.39 -4.28 0.36
CA THR A 203 6.00 -2.98 0.92
C THR A 203 7.17 -2.01 0.79
N VAL A 204 6.89 -0.78 0.36
CA VAL A 204 7.86 0.30 0.22
C VAL A 204 7.43 1.53 0.99
N ALA A 205 8.39 2.31 1.48
CA ALA A 205 8.17 3.64 2.03
C ALA A 205 8.05 4.71 0.93
N ALA A 206 7.45 5.85 1.24
CA ALA A 206 7.59 7.05 0.41
C ALA A 206 9.09 7.41 0.30
N GLY A 207 9.55 7.73 -0.91
CA GLY A 207 10.97 8.03 -1.16
C GLY A 207 11.88 6.81 -1.20
N GLU A 208 11.36 5.59 -1.13
CA GLU A 208 12.16 4.38 -1.32
C GLU A 208 12.54 4.20 -2.80
N PRO A 209 13.81 3.89 -3.14
CA PRO A 209 14.21 3.60 -4.51
C PRO A 209 13.51 2.34 -5.08
N ILE A 210 12.81 2.48 -6.20
CA ILE A 210 12.09 1.38 -6.87
C ILE A 210 12.68 0.96 -8.22
N GLY A 211 13.60 1.74 -8.76
CA GLY A 211 14.35 1.38 -9.97
C GLY A 211 14.99 2.58 -10.64
N GLN A 212 15.12 2.52 -11.96
CA GLN A 212 15.78 3.58 -12.73
C GLN A 212 15.02 3.93 -14.02
N VAL A 213 15.04 5.23 -14.32
CA VAL A 213 14.56 5.81 -15.57
C VAL A 213 15.20 5.11 -16.76
N GLY A 214 14.38 4.81 -17.76
CA GLY A 214 14.81 4.20 -19.00
C GLY A 214 14.13 4.84 -20.21
N LYS A 215 14.08 4.07 -21.29
CA LYS A 215 13.37 4.38 -22.54
C LYS A 215 12.62 3.16 -23.08
N GLU A 216 12.27 2.22 -22.18
CA GLU A 216 11.67 0.95 -22.56
C GLU A 216 10.20 1.12 -22.98
N GLY A 217 9.70 0.23 -23.83
CA GLY A 217 8.32 0.31 -24.32
C GLY A 217 8.13 1.41 -25.37
N ASN A 218 7.00 2.12 -25.29
CA ASN A 218 6.62 3.17 -26.23
C ASN A 218 7.17 4.55 -25.82
N GLY A 219 8.50 4.66 -25.69
CA GLY A 219 9.19 5.90 -25.32
C GLY A 219 10.13 6.42 -26.43
N SER A 220 10.07 7.72 -26.74
CA SER A 220 10.91 8.35 -27.77
C SER A 220 12.29 8.83 -27.26
N GLY A 221 12.50 8.80 -25.95
CA GLY A 221 13.74 9.19 -25.28
C GLY A 221 13.67 8.86 -23.79
N CYS A 222 14.78 9.03 -23.06
CA CYS A 222 14.80 8.75 -21.63
C CYS A 222 13.86 9.69 -20.86
N HIS A 223 12.90 9.13 -20.14
CA HIS A 223 11.99 9.85 -19.24
C HIS A 223 11.30 8.85 -18.29
N LEU A 224 10.76 9.36 -17.18
CA LEU A 224 9.81 8.61 -16.37
C LEU A 224 8.41 9.04 -16.77
N HIS A 225 7.59 8.10 -17.20
CA HIS A 225 6.15 8.31 -17.28
C HIS A 225 5.50 7.94 -15.94
N PHE A 226 4.75 8.87 -15.38
CA PHE A 226 4.17 8.76 -14.04
C PHE A 226 2.67 9.05 -14.10
N GLU A 227 1.86 8.17 -13.52
CA GLU A 227 0.40 8.34 -13.43
C GLU A 227 -0.08 8.26 -11.98
N VAL A 228 -1.22 8.90 -11.69
CA VAL A 228 -1.89 8.89 -10.38
C VAL A 228 -3.35 8.45 -10.56
N HIS A 229 -3.71 7.37 -9.88
CA HIS A 229 -5.03 6.75 -9.94
C HIS A 229 -5.63 6.73 -8.54
N LEU A 230 -6.73 7.45 -8.29
CA LEU A 230 -7.30 7.55 -6.93
C LEU A 230 -8.01 6.27 -6.46
N LYS A 231 -8.40 5.40 -7.39
CA LYS A 231 -9.12 4.15 -7.10
C LYS A 231 -8.56 2.91 -7.82
N ASN A 232 -7.30 2.95 -8.25
CA ASN A 232 -6.64 1.89 -9.01
C ASN A 232 -7.48 1.37 -10.20
N GLY A 233 -7.96 2.30 -11.03
CA GLY A 233 -8.87 2.04 -12.14
C GLY A 233 -8.16 1.65 -13.44
N SER A 234 -8.82 1.90 -14.57
CA SER A 234 -8.22 1.73 -15.89
C SER A 234 -7.30 2.90 -16.26
N ILE A 235 -6.42 2.70 -17.26
CA ILE A 235 -5.52 3.74 -17.78
C ILE A 235 -6.23 5.04 -18.22
N TYR A 236 -7.49 4.93 -18.69
CA TYR A 236 -8.35 6.07 -19.06
C TYR A 236 -9.57 6.19 -18.12
N GLY A 237 -9.41 5.78 -16.86
CA GLY A 237 -10.45 5.78 -15.86
C GLY A 237 -10.84 7.20 -15.43
N PRO A 238 -12.09 7.41 -14.99
CA PRO A 238 -12.58 8.72 -14.54
C PRO A 238 -11.96 9.19 -13.21
N ASP A 239 -11.30 8.30 -12.47
CA ASP A 239 -10.67 8.58 -11.17
C ASP A 239 -9.17 8.91 -11.31
N ASN A 240 -8.66 9.04 -12.54
CA ASN A 240 -7.28 9.41 -12.81
C ASN A 240 -7.16 10.94 -12.76
N VAL A 241 -6.04 11.44 -12.23
CA VAL A 241 -5.83 12.88 -12.01
C VAL A 241 -4.53 13.36 -12.64
N ASP A 242 -4.44 14.66 -12.93
CA ASP A 242 -3.19 15.28 -13.39
C ASP A 242 -2.08 15.08 -12.34
N PRO A 243 -1.05 14.28 -12.63
CA PRO A 243 0.00 13.98 -11.65
C PRO A 243 0.81 15.20 -11.26
N SER A 244 0.94 16.17 -12.16
CA SER A 244 1.71 17.40 -11.94
C SER A 244 1.02 18.26 -10.87
N THR A 245 -0.30 18.42 -11.00
CA THR A 245 -1.14 19.12 -10.02
C THR A 245 -1.19 18.35 -8.70
N TRP A 246 -1.43 17.03 -8.75
CA TRP A 246 -1.47 16.19 -7.55
C TRP A 246 -0.17 16.23 -6.75
N LEU A 247 0.99 16.13 -7.41
CA LEU A 247 2.29 16.25 -6.73
C LEU A 247 2.51 17.65 -6.15
N ALA A 248 2.12 18.71 -6.85
CA ALA A 248 2.26 20.07 -6.33
C ALA A 248 1.42 20.32 -5.06
N GLU A 249 0.28 19.65 -4.94
CA GLU A 249 -0.64 19.76 -3.79
C GLU A 249 -0.23 18.86 -2.62
N ASN A 250 0.26 17.64 -2.90
CA ASN A 250 0.45 16.61 -1.90
C ASN A 250 1.91 16.38 -1.51
N ALA A 251 2.86 16.61 -2.41
CA ALA A 251 4.26 16.31 -2.13
C ALA A 251 4.81 17.24 -1.04
N SER A 252 5.38 16.63 0.01
CA SER A 252 6.16 17.33 1.02
C SER A 252 7.22 18.17 0.32
N LYS A 253 7.19 19.50 0.52
CA LYS A 253 8.20 20.39 -0.06
C LYS A 253 9.56 19.89 0.42
N PRO A 254 10.53 19.61 -0.48
CA PRO A 254 11.83 19.12 -0.05
C PRO A 254 12.44 20.14 0.91
N THR A 255 12.65 19.72 2.15
CA THR A 255 13.47 20.50 3.09
C THR A 255 14.85 20.60 2.45
N ARG A 256 15.25 21.82 2.07
CA ARG A 256 16.61 22.08 1.59
C ARG A 256 17.57 21.61 2.69
N SER A 257 18.29 20.53 2.45
CA SER A 257 19.47 20.20 3.24
C SER A 257 20.47 21.34 3.06
N VAL A 258 20.82 21.98 4.17
CA VAL A 258 21.84 23.05 4.26
C VAL A 258 23.23 22.44 4.13
#